data_AF-A0A928XCG7-F1
#
_entry.id   AF-A0A928XCG7-F1
#
_cell.length_a   1.000
_cell.length_b   1.000
_cell.length_c   1.000
_cell.angle_alpha   90.00
_cell.angle_beta   90.00
_cell.angle_gamma   90.00
#
_symmetry.space_group_name_H-M   'P 1'
#
loop_
_entity.id
_entity.type
_entity.pdbx_description
1 polymer ?
#
loop_
_entity_poly.entity_id
_entity_poly.type
_entity_poly.pdbx_seq_one_letter_code
_entity_poly.pdbx_strand_id
1 'polypeptide(L)'
;MMAKRHSTTMLAFGDVHIPQQNERAVQVFCRTAERLRPDLIICLGDILDCGQFSVHPPTYGMKETDYVDDLRAANALLDRLQNVCRRLVIVEGNHEYRLDRWAAATAEGRGAYTMLAPRAQLTRGRARCTYVPYGSVGGAYPYYAINRRIIAVHGWSHARNATRQHLQISQGRSVIHGHTHRAEVSIVQNIWSPGKVVQARSAGCLCKPVPLYGTGRPVEWVNAFILGYLGRRSDTLYTIPIMDDRCILPDGTEVVA
;
A
#
# COMPACT_ATOMS: atom_id res chain seq x y z
N MET A 1 22.31 1.52 -8.39
CA MET A 1 22.52 0.85 -9.69
C MET A 1 21.35 1.21 -10.62
N MET A 2 21.58 1.76 -11.83
CA MET A 2 20.48 2.08 -12.78
C MET A 2 19.96 0.80 -13.44
N ALA A 3 18.63 0.67 -13.53
CA ALA A 3 17.96 -0.44 -14.21
C ALA A 3 18.49 -0.58 -15.66
N LYS A 4 18.92 -1.79 -16.04
CA LYS A 4 19.36 -2.05 -17.42
C LYS A 4 18.21 -1.78 -18.40
N ARG A 5 18.56 -1.38 -19.63
CA ARG A 5 17.61 -1.17 -20.75
C ARG A 5 16.58 -2.32 -20.76
N HIS A 6 15.28 -2.01 -20.65
CA HIS A 6 14.14 -2.94 -20.58
C HIS A 6 13.79 -3.58 -19.21
N SER A 7 14.35 -3.12 -18.10
CA SER A 7 13.86 -3.47 -16.75
C SER A 7 13.12 -2.30 -16.12
N THR A 8 12.00 -2.58 -15.46
CA THR A 8 11.18 -1.59 -14.74
C THR A 8 11.48 -1.71 -13.25
N THR A 9 11.93 -0.61 -12.63
CA THR A 9 12.09 -0.56 -11.17
C THR A 9 10.77 -0.12 -10.54
N MET A 10 10.30 -0.89 -9.57
CA MET A 10 9.05 -0.66 -8.86
C MET A 10 9.28 -0.51 -7.36
N LEU A 11 8.61 0.44 -6.73
CA LEU A 11 8.40 0.45 -5.29
C LEU A 11 6.92 0.24 -4.97
N ALA A 12 6.61 -0.48 -3.89
CA ALA A 12 5.26 -0.53 -3.35
C ALA A 12 5.26 -0.36 -1.83
N PHE A 13 4.30 0.39 -1.32
CA PHE A 13 4.11 0.70 0.10
C PHE A 13 2.62 0.73 0.40
N GLY A 14 2.22 0.76 1.66
CA GLY A 14 0.82 0.88 2.06
C GLY A 14 0.70 1.06 3.56
N ASP A 15 -0.53 1.07 4.05
CA ASP A 15 -0.85 1.10 5.48
C ASP A 15 -0.08 2.23 6.18
N VAL A 16 -0.19 3.45 5.64
CA VAL A 16 0.42 4.67 6.20
C VAL A 16 -0.44 5.19 7.34
N HIS A 17 -1.76 5.05 7.20
CA HIS A 17 -2.78 5.48 8.16
C HIS A 17 -2.63 6.91 8.62
N ILE A 18 -2.44 7.88 7.73
CA ILE A 18 -2.32 9.30 8.13
C ILE A 18 -3.53 9.69 9.01
N PRO A 19 -3.32 10.25 10.22
CA PRO A 19 -2.08 10.82 10.77
C PRO A 19 -1.28 9.92 11.77
N GLN A 20 -1.44 8.60 11.69
CA GLN A 20 -0.79 7.57 12.51
C GLN A 20 0.50 7.02 11.90
N GLN A 21 1.06 7.68 10.90
CA GLN A 21 2.31 7.27 10.26
C GLN A 21 3.48 7.16 11.26
N ASN A 22 4.41 6.27 10.97
CA ASN A 22 5.76 6.35 11.52
C ASN A 22 6.57 7.28 10.62
N GLU A 23 6.85 8.49 11.10
CA GLU A 23 7.57 9.52 10.35
C GLU A 23 8.94 9.06 9.85
N ARG A 24 9.68 8.28 10.65
CA ARG A 24 10.98 7.74 10.25
C ARG A 24 10.83 6.75 9.10
N ALA A 25 9.83 5.87 9.18
CA ALA A 25 9.56 4.88 8.13
C ALA A 25 9.14 5.54 6.81
N VAL A 26 8.24 6.52 6.86
CA VAL A 26 7.82 7.30 5.68
C VAL A 26 9.03 8.00 5.05
N GLN A 27 9.88 8.58 5.87
CA GLN A 27 11.06 9.30 5.41
C GLN A 27 12.12 8.37 4.77
N VAL A 28 12.37 7.19 5.35
CA VAL A 28 13.24 6.15 4.72
C VAL A 28 12.70 5.73 3.36
N PHE A 29 11.39 5.48 3.28
CA PHE A 29 10.74 5.13 2.01
C PHE A 29 10.89 6.25 0.97
N CYS A 30 10.64 7.51 1.35
CA CYS A 30 10.77 8.65 0.46
C CYS A 30 12.22 8.82 -0.05
N ARG A 31 13.22 8.73 0.83
CA ARG A 31 14.63 8.80 0.43
C ARG A 31 15.05 7.65 -0.47
N THR A 32 14.50 6.46 -0.23
CA THR A 32 14.68 5.32 -1.14
C THR A 32 14.09 5.62 -2.52
N ALA A 33 12.88 6.17 -2.59
CA ALA A 33 12.24 6.57 -3.85
C ALA A 33 13.03 7.67 -4.58
N GLU A 34 13.51 8.68 -3.86
CA GLU A 34 14.34 9.77 -4.40
C GLU A 34 15.66 9.25 -4.98
N ARG A 35 16.30 8.31 -4.29
CA ARG A 35 17.54 7.67 -4.75
C ARG A 35 17.33 6.80 -5.98
N LEU A 36 16.30 5.95 -5.95
CA LEU A 36 16.07 4.96 -7.00
C LEU A 36 15.37 5.53 -8.23
N ARG A 37 14.60 6.61 -8.06
CA ARG A 37 13.72 7.22 -9.07
C ARG A 37 12.94 6.17 -9.87
N PRO A 38 12.09 5.36 -9.21
CA PRO A 38 11.48 4.18 -9.82
C PRO A 38 10.54 4.54 -10.99
N ASP A 39 10.37 3.62 -11.93
CA ASP A 39 9.38 3.77 -13.00
C ASP A 39 7.95 3.72 -12.46
N LEU A 40 7.73 2.94 -11.40
CA LEU A 40 6.41 2.69 -10.84
C LEU A 40 6.46 2.75 -9.32
N ILE A 41 5.57 3.56 -8.73
CA ILE A 41 5.25 3.50 -7.31
C ILE A 41 3.80 3.06 -7.15
N ILE A 42 3.57 2.09 -6.26
CA ILE A 42 2.23 1.58 -5.92
C ILE A 42 1.96 1.81 -4.43
N CYS A 43 0.97 2.63 -4.11
CA CYS A 43 0.34 2.67 -2.80
C CYS A 43 -0.71 1.55 -2.74
N LEU A 44 -0.58 0.64 -1.78
CA LEU A 44 -1.40 -0.56 -1.57
C LEU A 44 -2.58 -0.29 -0.63
N GLY A 45 -3.00 0.97 -0.49
CA GLY A 45 -4.17 1.37 0.30
C GLY A 45 -3.83 1.78 1.72
N ASP A 46 -4.87 2.21 2.43
CA ASP A 46 -4.82 2.73 3.79
C ASP A 46 -3.74 3.82 3.94
N ILE A 47 -3.71 4.76 2.99
CA ILE A 47 -2.90 5.98 3.11
C ILE A 47 -3.55 6.96 4.10
N LEU A 48 -4.88 7.03 4.11
CA LEU A 48 -5.68 7.79 5.08
C LEU A 48 -6.26 6.83 6.12
N ASP A 49 -6.22 7.17 7.41
CA ASP A 49 -6.83 6.32 8.43
C ASP A 49 -8.36 6.38 8.42
N CYS A 50 -8.92 7.54 8.07
CA CYS A 50 -10.37 7.77 8.01
C CYS A 50 -11.11 7.30 9.29
N GLY A 51 -10.47 7.45 10.46
CA GLY A 51 -11.02 7.05 11.75
C GLY A 51 -12.35 7.74 12.07
N GLN A 52 -12.51 9.01 11.68
CA GLN A 52 -13.78 9.76 11.85
C GLN A 52 -14.99 9.17 11.12
N PHE A 53 -14.76 8.32 10.10
CA PHE A 53 -15.83 7.64 9.35
C PHE A 53 -16.01 6.19 9.80
N SER A 54 -15.28 5.76 10.84
CA SER A 54 -15.38 4.42 11.39
C SER A 54 -16.70 4.21 12.14
N VAL A 55 -17.26 3.02 11.99
CA VAL A 55 -18.38 2.55 12.82
C VAL A 55 -17.92 2.02 14.18
N HIS A 56 -16.62 1.76 14.34
CA HIS A 56 -16.04 1.33 15.60
C HIS A 56 -15.84 2.54 16.51
N PRO A 57 -16.28 2.48 17.78
CA PRO A 57 -16.08 3.57 18.73
C PRO A 57 -14.60 3.94 18.86
N PRO A 58 -14.28 5.24 18.99
CA PRO A 58 -12.91 5.66 19.28
C PRO A 58 -12.49 5.18 20.67
N THR A 59 -11.20 4.88 20.82
CA THR A 59 -10.60 4.63 22.13
C THR A 59 -10.47 5.95 22.88
N TYR A 60 -10.85 5.98 24.17
CA TYR A 60 -10.65 7.16 25.02
C TYR A 60 -9.18 7.62 25.01
N GLY A 61 -8.94 8.91 24.82
CA GLY A 61 -7.60 9.51 24.71
C GLY A 61 -7.00 9.48 23.30
N MET A 62 -7.68 8.86 22.32
CA MET A 62 -7.31 9.03 20.91
C MET A 62 -7.61 10.47 20.48
N LYS A 63 -6.60 11.14 19.91
CA LYS A 63 -6.75 12.51 19.42
C LYS A 63 -7.74 12.52 18.24
N GLU A 64 -8.70 13.44 18.27
CA GLU A 64 -9.55 13.71 17.11
C GLU A 64 -8.70 14.14 15.92
N THR A 65 -9.07 13.64 14.74
CA THR A 65 -8.41 13.93 13.47
C THR A 65 -9.32 14.81 12.62
N ASP A 66 -8.71 15.62 11.76
CA ASP A 66 -9.44 16.42 10.78
C ASP A 66 -9.14 15.86 9.38
N TYR A 67 -10.19 15.50 8.65
CA TYR A 67 -10.04 14.87 7.35
C TYR A 67 -9.34 15.77 6.32
N VAL A 68 -9.50 17.09 6.41
CA VAL A 68 -8.86 18.04 5.48
C VAL A 68 -7.36 18.12 5.75
N ASP A 69 -6.97 18.11 7.03
CA ASP A 69 -5.57 18.05 7.42
C ASP A 69 -4.92 16.71 7.03
N ASP A 70 -5.62 15.59 7.22
CA ASP A 70 -5.19 14.26 6.79
C ASP A 70 -4.97 14.22 5.26
N LEU A 71 -5.93 14.77 4.49
CA LEU A 71 -5.81 14.91 3.04
C LEU A 71 -4.61 15.77 2.65
N ARG A 72 -4.34 16.87 3.37
CA ARG A 72 -3.20 17.74 3.07
C ARG A 72 -1.88 16.98 3.24
N ALA A 73 -1.74 16.23 4.34
CA ALA A 73 -0.56 15.41 4.59
C ALA A 73 -0.42 14.26 3.58
N ALA A 74 -1.50 13.56 3.25
CA ALA A 74 -1.50 12.50 2.24
C ALA A 74 -1.10 13.03 0.86
N ASN A 75 -1.66 14.18 0.45
CA ASN A 75 -1.33 14.81 -0.82
C ASN A 75 0.14 15.24 -0.87
N ALA A 76 0.68 15.83 0.20
CA ALA A 76 2.09 16.21 0.26
C ALA A 76 3.03 15.00 0.07
N LEU A 77 2.71 13.87 0.71
CA LEU A 77 3.45 12.62 0.51
C LEU A 77 3.35 12.12 -0.93
N LEU A 78 2.13 12.03 -1.48
CA LEU A 78 1.92 11.56 -2.86
C LEU A 78 2.60 12.45 -3.90
N ASP A 79 2.61 13.78 -3.70
CA ASP A 79 3.29 14.73 -4.59
C ASP A 79 4.81 14.57 -4.56
N ARG A 80 5.38 14.39 -3.36
CA ARG A 80 6.81 14.08 -3.21
C ARG A 80 7.19 12.82 -4.00
N LEU A 81 6.39 11.76 -3.90
CA LEU A 81 6.62 10.50 -4.62
C LEU A 81 6.39 10.64 -6.14
N GLN A 82 5.37 11.39 -6.56
CA GLN A 82 5.04 11.62 -7.97
C GLN A 82 6.17 12.36 -8.72
N ASN A 83 6.94 13.20 -8.03
CA ASN A 83 8.09 13.93 -8.59
C ASN A 83 9.31 13.04 -8.88
N VAL A 84 9.41 11.88 -8.24
CA VAL A 84 10.53 10.96 -8.38
C VAL A 84 10.17 9.67 -9.12
N CYS A 85 8.89 9.46 -9.45
CA CYS A 85 8.46 8.31 -10.23
C CYS A 85 7.83 8.67 -11.57
N ARG A 86 7.89 7.73 -12.52
CA ARG A 86 7.22 7.90 -13.83
C ARG A 86 5.71 7.69 -13.71
N ARG A 87 5.26 6.71 -12.94
CA ARG A 87 3.84 6.39 -12.73
C ARG A 87 3.55 6.12 -11.26
N LEU A 88 2.45 6.69 -10.78
CA LEU A 88 1.90 6.43 -9.45
C LEU A 88 0.60 5.62 -9.58
N VAL A 89 0.43 4.64 -8.71
CA VAL A 89 -0.80 3.86 -8.59
C VAL A 89 -1.24 3.90 -7.14
N ILE A 90 -2.53 4.13 -6.91
CA ILE A 90 -3.16 4.09 -5.61
C ILE A 90 -4.23 2.99 -5.68
N VAL A 91 -3.98 1.90 -4.99
CA VAL A 91 -5.02 0.91 -4.67
C VAL A 91 -5.67 1.41 -3.39
N GLU A 92 -6.99 1.55 -3.38
CA GLU A 92 -7.74 1.99 -2.22
C GLU A 92 -7.80 0.87 -1.17
N GLY A 93 -7.70 1.24 0.10
CA GLY A 93 -7.80 0.31 1.21
C GLY A 93 -9.15 0.38 1.93
N ASN A 94 -9.32 -0.47 2.94
CA ASN A 94 -10.57 -0.53 3.67
C ASN A 94 -10.78 0.67 4.60
N HIS A 95 -9.73 1.44 4.92
CA HIS A 95 -9.83 2.67 5.69
C HIS A 95 -10.44 3.80 4.85
N GLU A 96 -9.95 4.03 3.63
CA GLU A 96 -10.60 4.98 2.71
C GLU A 96 -12.07 4.62 2.47
N TYR A 97 -12.36 3.32 2.26
CA TYR A 97 -13.71 2.81 2.05
C TYR A 97 -14.69 3.04 3.23
N ARG A 98 -14.20 3.42 4.42
CA ARG A 98 -15.08 3.86 5.52
C ARG A 98 -15.87 5.10 5.12
N LEU A 99 -15.24 6.03 4.40
CA LEU A 99 -15.89 7.24 3.90
C LEU A 99 -17.02 6.89 2.93
N ASP A 100 -16.80 5.98 2.00
CA ASP A 100 -17.82 5.47 1.07
C ASP A 100 -19.02 4.89 1.81
N ARG A 101 -18.78 4.06 2.84
CA ARG A 101 -19.86 3.49 3.66
C ARG A 101 -20.62 4.55 4.45
N TRP A 102 -19.91 5.47 5.11
CA TRP A 102 -20.53 6.59 5.83
C TRP A 102 -21.36 7.46 4.89
N ALA A 103 -20.82 7.76 3.71
CA ALA A 103 -21.48 8.57 2.70
C ALA A 103 -22.75 7.90 2.17
N ALA A 104 -22.74 6.60 1.94
CA ALA A 104 -23.93 5.86 1.53
C ALA A 104 -25.01 5.84 2.64
N ALA A 105 -24.59 5.74 3.91
CA ALA A 105 -25.49 5.58 5.05
C ALA A 105 -26.20 6.87 5.49
N THR A 106 -25.65 8.05 5.21
CA THR A 106 -26.15 9.35 5.71
C THR A 106 -26.66 10.25 4.58
N ALA A 107 -27.63 11.13 4.87
CA ALA A 107 -28.14 12.06 3.86
C ALA A 107 -27.10 13.13 3.50
N GLU A 108 -26.42 13.63 4.53
CA GLU A 108 -25.33 14.60 4.45
C GLU A 108 -24.15 14.01 3.67
N GLY A 109 -23.77 12.77 3.97
CA GLY A 109 -22.69 12.08 3.29
C GLY A 109 -22.99 11.83 1.81
N ARG A 110 -24.23 11.47 1.44
CA ARG A 110 -24.62 11.36 0.01
C ARG A 110 -24.49 12.70 -0.73
N GLY A 111 -24.84 13.80 -0.08
CA GLY A 111 -24.69 15.14 -0.63
C GLY A 111 -23.23 15.62 -0.72
N ALA A 112 -22.37 15.18 0.20
CA ALA A 112 -20.99 15.63 0.30
C ALA A 112 -19.97 14.70 -0.40
N TYR A 113 -20.35 13.47 -0.78
CA TYR A 113 -19.42 12.44 -1.24
C TYR A 113 -18.51 12.89 -2.39
N THR A 114 -19.05 13.56 -3.41
CA THR A 114 -18.24 14.00 -4.56
C THR A 114 -17.14 14.99 -4.17
N MET A 115 -17.33 15.74 -3.10
CA MET A 115 -16.32 16.65 -2.54
C MET A 115 -15.32 15.94 -1.63
N LEU A 116 -15.69 14.81 -1.03
CA LEU A 116 -14.88 14.12 -0.03
C LEU A 116 -14.21 12.85 -0.56
N ALA A 117 -14.67 12.30 -1.69
CA ALA A 117 -14.27 10.98 -2.16
C ALA A 117 -12.74 10.85 -2.27
N PRO A 118 -12.12 9.83 -1.63
CA PRO A 118 -10.67 9.61 -1.65
C PRO A 118 -10.11 9.57 -3.07
N ARG A 119 -10.81 8.92 -4.01
CA ARG A 119 -10.46 8.92 -5.43
C ARG A 119 -10.31 10.33 -5.99
N ALA A 120 -11.28 11.22 -5.75
CA ALA A 120 -11.26 12.57 -6.28
C ALA A 120 -10.13 13.39 -5.62
N GLN A 121 -10.01 13.31 -4.30
CA GLN A 121 -9.07 14.13 -3.53
C GLN A 121 -7.60 13.69 -3.71
N LEU A 122 -7.33 12.39 -3.77
CA LEU A 122 -5.97 11.86 -3.89
C LEU A 122 -5.44 11.80 -5.33
N THR A 123 -6.29 12.03 -6.34
CA THR A 123 -5.85 12.07 -7.75
C THR A 123 -5.87 13.46 -8.37
N ARG A 124 -6.48 14.45 -7.68
CA ARG A 124 -6.59 15.83 -8.17
C ARG A 124 -5.21 16.40 -8.51
N GLY A 125 -5.06 16.90 -9.74
CA GLY A 125 -3.81 17.50 -10.22
C GLY A 125 -2.70 16.49 -10.60
N ARG A 126 -2.94 15.17 -10.53
CA ARG A 126 -1.92 14.14 -10.83
C ARG A 126 -2.16 13.48 -12.18
N ALA A 127 -1.45 13.93 -13.21
CA ALA A 127 -1.63 13.45 -14.59
C ALA A 127 -1.20 11.98 -14.83
N ARG A 128 -0.29 11.42 -14.01
CA ARG A 128 0.26 10.05 -14.16
C ARG A 128 -0.11 9.13 -12.99
N CYS A 129 -1.30 9.36 -12.44
CA CYS A 129 -1.84 8.60 -11.31
C CYS A 129 -2.97 7.67 -11.78
N THR A 130 -2.90 6.40 -11.39
CA THR A 130 -4.00 5.44 -11.55
C THR A 130 -4.61 5.16 -10.19
N TYR A 131 -5.94 5.14 -10.11
CA TYR A 131 -6.67 4.81 -8.89
C TYR A 131 -7.48 3.53 -9.08
N VAL A 132 -7.33 2.58 -8.15
CA VAL A 132 -8.09 1.33 -8.14
C VAL A 132 -8.96 1.33 -6.88
N PRO A 133 -10.30 1.33 -7.02
CA PRO A 133 -11.21 1.37 -5.86
C PRO A 133 -11.15 0.08 -5.05
N TYR A 134 -11.58 0.13 -3.78
CA TYR A 134 -11.58 -1.01 -2.88
C TYR A 134 -12.74 -1.97 -3.20
N GLY A 135 -13.91 -1.38 -3.45
CA GLY A 135 -15.12 -2.08 -3.88
C GLY A 135 -15.33 -2.06 -5.40
N SER A 136 -16.28 -2.86 -5.88
CA SER A 136 -16.69 -2.85 -7.29
C SER A 136 -18.20 -2.84 -7.42
N VAL A 137 -18.72 -1.86 -8.15
CA VAL A 137 -20.13 -1.78 -8.54
C VAL A 137 -20.39 -2.59 -9.83
N GLY A 138 -19.35 -2.77 -10.65
CA GLY A 138 -19.45 -3.40 -11.98
C GLY A 138 -19.20 -4.91 -12.00
N GLY A 139 -19.17 -5.58 -10.85
CA GLY A 139 -18.99 -7.04 -10.75
C GLY A 139 -17.59 -7.58 -11.05
N ALA A 140 -16.59 -6.71 -11.26
CA ALA A 140 -15.19 -7.11 -11.44
C ALA A 140 -14.38 -6.90 -10.14
N TYR A 141 -13.61 -7.88 -9.70
CA TYR A 141 -12.74 -7.71 -8.53
C TYR A 141 -11.70 -6.60 -8.77
N PRO A 142 -11.57 -5.62 -7.87
CA PRO A 142 -10.58 -4.57 -8.05
C PRO A 142 -9.15 -5.09 -7.81
N TYR A 143 -8.27 -4.82 -8.75
CA TYR A 143 -6.83 -5.04 -8.63
C TYR A 143 -6.10 -4.17 -9.65
N TYR A 144 -4.82 -3.90 -9.41
CA TYR A 144 -3.94 -3.32 -10.41
C TYR A 144 -3.06 -4.42 -11.04
N ALA A 145 -3.12 -4.57 -12.36
CA ALA A 145 -2.20 -5.45 -13.08
C ALA A 145 -0.85 -4.74 -13.27
N ILE A 146 0.15 -5.11 -12.46
CA ILE A 146 1.51 -4.57 -12.58
C ILE A 146 2.14 -5.02 -13.90
N ASN A 147 1.98 -6.31 -14.20
CA ASN A 147 2.33 -6.92 -15.47
C ASN A 147 1.45 -8.18 -15.69
N ARG A 148 1.78 -9.03 -16.67
CA ARG A 148 1.02 -10.27 -16.95
C ARG A 148 1.09 -11.33 -15.84
N ARG A 149 2.01 -11.19 -14.88
CA ARG A 149 2.35 -12.18 -13.84
C ARG A 149 1.98 -11.71 -12.45
N ILE A 150 2.10 -10.40 -12.17
CA ILE A 150 1.95 -9.82 -10.84
C ILE A 150 0.76 -8.86 -10.80
N ILE A 151 -0.06 -9.00 -9.78
CA ILE A 151 -1.14 -8.06 -9.43
C ILE A 151 -0.87 -7.40 -8.09
N ALA A 152 -1.39 -6.18 -7.90
CA ALA A 152 -1.41 -5.46 -6.64
C ALA A 152 -2.85 -5.31 -6.14
N VAL A 153 -3.05 -5.55 -4.86
CA VAL A 153 -4.33 -5.42 -4.15
C VAL A 153 -4.09 -4.81 -2.77
N HIS A 154 -5.11 -4.27 -2.13
CA HIS A 154 -4.98 -3.86 -0.73
C HIS A 154 -4.86 -5.08 0.17
N GLY A 155 -5.88 -5.93 0.18
CA GLY A 155 -5.84 -7.24 0.82
C GLY A 155 -7.22 -7.91 0.80
N TRP A 156 -7.24 -9.25 0.75
CA TRP A 156 -8.44 -10.07 0.82
C TRP A 156 -8.59 -10.81 2.15
N SER A 157 -7.55 -10.83 2.98
CA SER A 157 -7.52 -11.54 4.27
C SER A 157 -6.54 -10.88 5.23
N HIS A 158 -6.93 -10.78 6.50
CA HIS A 158 -6.07 -10.37 7.62
C HIS A 158 -5.74 -11.55 8.56
N ALA A 159 -6.08 -12.79 8.18
CA ALA A 159 -5.85 -13.97 9.00
C ALA A 159 -4.36 -14.26 9.23
N ARG A 160 -4.04 -15.16 10.18
CA ARG A 160 -2.65 -15.52 10.53
C ARG A 160 -1.80 -15.91 9.31
N ASN A 161 -2.35 -16.65 8.35
CA ASN A 161 -1.64 -17.05 7.13
C ASN A 161 -2.08 -16.22 5.90
N ALA A 162 -2.42 -14.94 6.10
CA ALA A 162 -2.97 -14.07 5.06
C ALA A 162 -2.14 -14.07 3.78
N THR A 163 -0.81 -13.93 3.86
CA THR A 163 0.04 -13.89 2.65
C THR A 163 -0.07 -15.18 1.82
N ARG A 164 -0.12 -16.34 2.48
CA ARG A 164 -0.35 -17.63 1.80
C ARG A 164 -1.75 -17.72 1.20
N GLN A 165 -2.77 -17.18 1.89
CA GLN A 165 -4.15 -17.14 1.39
C GLN A 165 -4.27 -16.25 0.15
N HIS A 166 -3.63 -15.08 0.11
CA HIS A 166 -3.60 -14.23 -1.09
C HIS A 166 -3.03 -14.99 -2.29
N LEU A 167 -1.98 -15.78 -2.09
CA LEU A 167 -1.39 -16.61 -3.15
C LEU A 167 -2.34 -17.72 -3.65
N GLN A 168 -3.20 -18.25 -2.78
CA GLN A 168 -4.21 -19.24 -3.16
C GLN A 168 -5.36 -18.58 -3.94
N ILE A 169 -5.85 -17.44 -3.44
CA ILE A 169 -6.94 -16.66 -4.04
C ILE A 169 -6.53 -16.10 -5.41
N SER A 170 -5.26 -15.77 -5.63
CA SER A 170 -4.76 -15.20 -6.89
C SER A 170 -4.74 -16.18 -8.07
N GLN A 171 -5.07 -17.47 -7.85
CA GLN A 171 -5.25 -18.49 -8.88
C GLN A 171 -4.09 -18.54 -9.91
N GLY A 172 -2.85 -18.54 -9.41
CA GLY A 172 -1.64 -18.71 -10.23
C GLY A 172 -1.01 -17.41 -10.75
N ARG A 173 -1.49 -16.24 -10.29
CA ARG A 173 -0.78 -14.96 -10.40
C ARG A 173 0.02 -14.68 -9.12
N SER A 174 1.17 -14.04 -9.26
CA SER A 174 1.85 -13.46 -8.11
C SER A 174 1.08 -12.24 -7.62
N VAL A 175 1.15 -11.95 -6.32
CA VAL A 175 0.38 -10.87 -5.69
C VAL A 175 1.25 -10.08 -4.72
N ILE A 176 1.11 -8.76 -4.73
CA ILE A 176 1.60 -7.91 -3.64
C ILE A 176 0.42 -7.27 -2.92
N HIS A 177 0.52 -7.12 -1.60
CA HIS A 177 -0.58 -6.61 -0.78
C HIS A 177 -0.11 -5.80 0.45
N GLY A 178 -1.00 -5.00 1.01
CA GLY A 178 -0.89 -4.33 2.32
C GLY A 178 -1.81 -5.01 3.34
N HIS A 179 -2.62 -4.22 4.07
CA HIS A 179 -3.72 -4.61 4.96
C HIS A 179 -3.33 -5.38 6.23
N THR A 180 -2.32 -6.25 6.17
CA THR A 180 -1.94 -7.11 7.30
C THR A 180 -0.87 -6.49 8.19
N HIS A 181 -0.22 -5.42 7.70
CA HIS A 181 0.87 -4.68 8.33
C HIS A 181 2.13 -5.53 8.64
N ARG A 182 2.14 -6.80 8.24
CA ARG A 182 3.24 -7.74 8.43
C ARG A 182 4.12 -7.80 7.20
N ALA A 183 5.42 -8.03 7.37
CA ALA A 183 6.38 -8.19 6.27
C ALA A 183 6.58 -9.67 5.91
N GLU A 184 5.61 -10.28 5.24
CA GLU A 184 5.58 -11.72 4.94
C GLU A 184 5.78 -12.03 3.46
N VAL A 185 6.29 -13.24 3.20
CA VAL A 185 6.50 -13.77 1.84
C VAL A 185 6.04 -15.22 1.77
N SER A 186 5.32 -15.56 0.71
CA SER A 186 5.03 -16.95 0.36
C SER A 186 5.42 -17.19 -1.09
N ILE A 187 6.29 -18.17 -1.34
CA ILE A 187 6.77 -18.52 -2.67
C ILE A 187 6.52 -20.01 -2.89
N VAL A 188 5.88 -20.37 -4.00
CA VAL A 188 5.63 -21.77 -4.36
C VAL A 188 5.91 -22.01 -5.84
N GLN A 189 6.30 -23.24 -6.17
CA GLN A 189 6.28 -23.69 -7.56
C GLN A 189 4.85 -23.79 -8.07
N ASN A 190 4.63 -23.43 -9.32
CA ASN A 190 3.38 -23.69 -10.01
C ASN A 190 3.40 -25.14 -10.52
N ILE A 191 2.59 -26.00 -9.90
CA ILE A 191 2.53 -27.43 -10.25
C ILE A 191 2.01 -27.69 -11.68
N TRP A 192 1.29 -26.73 -12.27
CA TRP A 192 0.75 -26.82 -13.63
C TRP A 192 1.67 -26.20 -14.68
N SER A 193 2.81 -25.62 -14.26
CA SER A 193 3.77 -24.97 -15.15
C SER A 193 5.18 -25.17 -14.58
N PRO A 194 5.80 -26.34 -14.84
CA PRO A 194 7.13 -26.66 -14.34
C PRO A 194 8.13 -25.52 -14.56
N GLY A 195 8.89 -25.15 -13.52
CA GLY A 195 9.85 -24.04 -13.54
C GLY A 195 9.25 -22.64 -13.36
N LYS A 196 7.92 -22.49 -13.34
CA LYS A 196 7.26 -21.22 -13.02
C LYS A 196 7.07 -21.11 -11.50
N VAL A 197 7.47 -19.96 -10.96
CA VAL A 197 7.27 -19.61 -9.54
C VAL A 197 6.18 -18.56 -9.43
N VAL A 198 5.31 -18.71 -8.44
CA VAL A 198 4.33 -17.70 -8.05
C VAL A 198 4.58 -17.30 -6.59
N GLN A 199 4.39 -16.02 -6.29
CA GLN A 199 4.67 -15.50 -4.96
C GLN A 199 3.60 -14.52 -4.48
N ALA A 200 3.35 -14.51 -3.19
CA ALA A 200 2.66 -13.44 -2.49
C ALA A 200 3.64 -12.71 -1.58
N ARG A 201 3.57 -11.38 -1.56
CA ARG A 201 4.46 -10.57 -0.73
C ARG A 201 3.69 -9.41 -0.12
N SER A 202 3.74 -9.33 1.20
CA SER A 202 3.20 -8.20 1.94
C SER A 202 4.23 -7.06 1.98
N ALA A 203 3.76 -5.82 1.89
CA ALA A 203 4.60 -4.64 1.98
C ALA A 203 4.93 -4.23 3.42
N GLY A 204 4.36 -4.87 4.43
CA GLY A 204 4.39 -4.36 5.81
C GLY A 204 3.51 -3.12 5.92
N CYS A 205 3.88 -2.16 6.76
CA CYS A 205 3.17 -0.89 6.92
C CYS A 205 4.14 0.29 7.03
N LEU A 206 3.65 1.51 6.84
CA LEU A 206 4.40 2.73 7.19
C LEU A 206 3.79 3.47 8.40
N CYS A 207 2.79 2.88 9.06
CA CYS A 207 2.22 3.38 10.31
C CYS A 207 3.04 3.00 11.54
N LYS A 208 2.65 3.52 12.70
CA LYS A 208 3.18 3.07 14.00
C LYS A 208 2.96 1.56 14.16
N PRO A 209 4.00 0.76 14.50
CA PRO A 209 3.87 -0.70 14.64
C PRO A 209 2.96 -1.15 15.78
N VAL A 210 2.78 -0.30 16.80
CA VAL A 210 1.85 -0.56 17.89
C VAL A 210 0.60 0.30 17.67
N PRO A 211 -0.54 -0.29 17.30
CA PRO A 211 -1.77 0.47 17.10
C PRO A 211 -2.35 0.99 18.42
N LEU A 212 -3.10 2.09 18.31
CA LEU A 212 -3.92 2.63 19.40
C LEU A 212 -5.24 1.87 19.60
N TYR A 213 -5.56 0.96 18.67
CA TYR A 213 -6.76 0.11 18.67
C TYR A 213 -6.37 -1.37 18.68
N GLY A 214 -7.30 -2.25 19.09
CA GLY A 214 -6.98 -3.68 19.24
C GLY A 214 -5.98 -3.96 20.37
N THR A 215 -5.92 -3.06 21.36
CA THR A 215 -5.01 -3.13 22.52
C THR A 215 -5.28 -4.38 23.36
N GLY A 216 -4.21 -5.03 23.82
CA GLY A 216 -4.28 -6.19 24.73
C GLY A 216 -3.73 -7.49 24.12
N ARG A 217 -3.55 -7.55 22.80
CA ARG A 217 -2.84 -8.64 22.13
C ARG A 217 -1.61 -8.08 21.40
N PRO A 218 -0.41 -8.66 21.61
CA PRO A 218 0.76 -8.30 20.82
C PRO A 218 0.48 -8.44 19.32
N VAL A 219 0.92 -7.45 18.54
CA VAL A 219 0.90 -7.46 17.08
C VAL A 219 2.32 -7.57 16.54
N GLU A 220 2.46 -8.13 15.35
CA GLU A 220 3.74 -8.38 14.68
C GLU A 220 3.92 -7.43 13.49
N TRP A 221 3.47 -6.17 13.62
CA TRP A 221 3.56 -5.20 12.53
C TRP A 221 5.02 -4.83 12.26
N VAL A 222 5.37 -4.74 10.98
CA VAL A 222 6.73 -4.46 10.54
C VAL A 222 6.70 -3.26 9.61
N ASN A 223 7.49 -2.22 9.94
CA ASN A 223 7.71 -1.15 8.99
C ASN A 223 8.53 -1.66 7.82
N ALA A 224 7.98 -1.61 6.61
CA ALA A 224 8.63 -2.14 5.42
C ALA A 224 8.03 -1.53 4.14
N PHE A 225 8.63 -1.89 3.01
CA PHE A 225 8.09 -1.66 1.67
C PHE A 225 8.60 -2.75 0.72
N ILE A 226 8.10 -2.79 -0.52
CA ILE A 226 8.55 -3.71 -1.56
C ILE A 226 9.40 -2.95 -2.59
N LEU A 227 10.55 -3.52 -2.94
CA LEU A 227 11.33 -3.15 -4.11
C LEU A 227 11.27 -4.29 -5.15
N GLY A 228 10.89 -3.95 -6.37
CA GLY A 228 10.80 -4.88 -7.49
C GLY A 228 11.68 -4.48 -8.67
N TYR A 229 12.34 -5.47 -9.26
CA TYR A 229 12.97 -5.37 -10.57
C TYR A 229 12.20 -6.25 -11.54
N LEU A 230 11.44 -5.62 -12.44
CA LEU A 230 10.53 -6.32 -13.35
C LEU A 230 11.16 -6.42 -14.73
N GLY A 231 11.39 -7.65 -15.18
CA GLY A 231 12.00 -7.95 -16.47
C GLY A 231 10.98 -8.43 -17.50
N ARG A 232 11.44 -8.65 -18.73
CA ARG A 232 10.59 -9.17 -19.81
C ARG A 232 10.01 -10.55 -19.47
N ARG A 233 10.84 -11.44 -18.91
CA ARG A 233 10.51 -12.86 -18.66
C ARG A 233 10.41 -13.24 -17.19
N SER A 234 11.14 -12.55 -16.32
CA SER A 234 11.22 -12.83 -14.88
C SER A 234 11.14 -11.54 -14.09
N ASP A 235 10.66 -11.64 -12.86
CA ASP A 235 10.56 -10.53 -11.92
C ASP A 235 11.18 -10.95 -10.59
N THR A 236 11.85 -10.03 -9.91
CA THR A 236 12.40 -10.25 -8.58
C THR A 236 11.85 -9.18 -7.64
N LEU A 237 11.32 -9.61 -6.49
CA LEU A 237 10.73 -8.74 -5.48
C LEU A 237 11.45 -8.94 -4.14
N TYR A 238 11.71 -7.85 -3.44
CA TYR A 238 12.30 -7.80 -2.11
C TYR A 238 11.34 -7.06 -1.18
N THR A 239 11.04 -7.63 -0.01
CA THR A 239 10.43 -6.88 1.10
C THR A 239 11.59 -6.31 1.89
N ILE A 240 11.69 -4.99 1.94
CA ILE A 240 12.76 -4.27 2.60
C ILE A 240 12.23 -3.85 3.97
N PRO A 241 12.67 -4.49 5.07
CA PRO A 241 12.32 -4.04 6.40
C PRO A 241 13.04 -2.72 6.70
N ILE A 242 12.35 -1.85 7.44
CA ILE A 242 12.89 -0.62 8.02
C ILE A 242 13.20 -0.92 9.49
N MET A 243 14.46 -0.74 9.85
CA MET A 243 14.98 -0.94 11.19
C MET A 243 15.20 0.44 11.82
N ASP A 244 14.25 0.85 12.66
CA ASP A 244 14.19 2.20 13.25
C ASP A 244 14.16 3.32 12.19
N ASP A 245 15.32 3.89 11.88
CA ASP A 245 15.48 5.03 10.98
C ASP A 245 16.17 4.68 9.66
N ARG A 246 16.40 3.39 9.37
CA ARG A 246 17.18 2.95 8.20
C ARG A 246 16.70 1.66 7.55
N CYS A 247 17.15 1.44 6.32
CA CYS A 247 17.04 0.15 5.63
C CYS A 247 18.27 -0.14 4.78
N ILE A 248 18.50 -1.41 4.45
CA ILE A 248 19.55 -1.85 3.51
C ILE A 248 18.89 -2.35 2.23
N LEU A 249 19.27 -1.77 1.10
CA LEU A 249 18.80 -2.17 -0.22
C LEU A 249 19.52 -3.43 -0.72
N PRO A 250 18.97 -4.15 -1.72
CA PRO A 250 19.57 -5.39 -2.22
C PRO A 250 20.99 -5.26 -2.80
N ASP A 251 21.43 -4.04 -3.13
CA ASP A 251 22.79 -3.75 -3.59
C ASP A 251 23.77 -3.41 -2.44
N GLY A 252 23.34 -3.57 -1.17
CA GLY A 252 24.12 -3.27 0.02
C GLY A 252 24.10 -1.79 0.44
N THR A 253 23.40 -0.92 -0.30
CA THR A 253 23.27 0.49 0.08
C THR A 253 22.42 0.65 1.34
N GLU A 254 22.93 1.36 2.34
CA GLU A 254 22.11 1.86 3.46
C GLU A 254 21.39 3.17 3.11
N VAL A 255 20.12 3.27 3.47
CA VAL A 255 19.31 4.49 3.37
C VAL A 255 18.79 4.84 4.77
N VAL A 256 19.01 6.08 5.21
CA VAL A 256 18.62 6.59 6.53
C VAL A 256 17.63 7.75 6.36
N ALA A 257 16.69 7.93 7.29
CA ALA A 257 15.69 9.00 7.33
C ALA A 257 16.29 10.43 7.30
#